data_AF-A0A915AP11-F1
#
_entry.id   AF-A0A915AP11-F1
#
_cell.length_a   1.000
_cell.length_b   1.000
_cell.length_c   1.000
_cell.angle_alpha   90.00
_cell.angle_beta   90.00
_cell.angle_gamma   90.00
#
_symmetry.space_group_name_H-M   'P 1'
#
loop_
_entity.id
_entity.type
_entity.pdbx_description
1 polymer ?
#
loop_
_entity_poly.entity_id
_entity_poly.type
_entity_poly.pdbx_seq_one_letter_code
_entity_poly.pdbx_strand_id
1 'polypeptide(L)'
;SPTRAPTCLSKWVRCVGNNNARDGRFVVDVVDDCKRMQIEHQPLFVAAPMVRYSKLPFRSLVRLYGADLVYTPMINANNFITSEECRSSEFTTNKSDSPTIVQFASNEPVEFAAATELVYR
;
A
#
# COMPACT_ATOMS: atom_id res chain seq x y z
N SER A 1 3.11 -25.71 -21.97
CA SER A 1 1.79 -25.49 -21.33
C SER A 1 1.86 -24.18 -20.56
N PRO A 2 0.91 -23.25 -20.68
CA PRO A 2 1.02 -21.95 -20.03
C PRO A 2 0.86 -22.14 -18.53
N THR A 3 1.90 -21.77 -17.78
CA THR A 3 1.92 -21.75 -16.32
C THR A 3 0.87 -20.74 -15.84
N ARG A 4 -0.14 -21.26 -15.13
CA ARG A 4 -1.21 -20.49 -14.51
C ARG A 4 -0.59 -19.41 -13.62
N ALA A 5 -0.87 -18.14 -13.89
CA ALA A 5 -0.40 -17.03 -13.05
C ALA A 5 -0.80 -17.31 -11.59
N PRO A 6 0.09 -17.07 -10.61
CA PRO A 6 -0.23 -17.30 -9.22
C PRO A 6 -1.45 -16.47 -8.85
N THR A 7 -2.53 -17.16 -8.46
CA THR A 7 -3.72 -16.51 -7.92
C THR A 7 -3.33 -15.70 -6.69
N CYS A 8 -3.94 -14.54 -6.50
CA CYS A 8 -3.73 -13.56 -5.41
C CYS A 8 -3.53 -14.17 -4.00
N LEU A 9 -4.03 -15.38 -3.78
CA LEU A 9 -3.85 -16.21 -2.58
C LEU A 9 -2.40 -16.66 -2.27
N SER A 10 -1.47 -16.71 -3.23
CA SER A 10 -0.13 -17.25 -2.97
C SER A 10 0.85 -16.27 -2.31
N LYS A 11 0.47 -15.00 -2.13
CA LYS A 11 1.32 -14.00 -1.45
C LYS A 11 1.33 -14.21 0.07
N TRP A 12 0.24 -14.76 0.60
CA TRP A 12 -0.02 -14.94 2.03
C TRP A 12 0.21 -16.38 2.51
N VAL A 13 0.33 -17.34 1.59
CA VAL A 13 0.71 -18.73 1.87
C VAL A 13 2.19 -18.91 1.54
N ARG A 14 3.08 -18.52 2.46
CA ARG A 14 4.43 -19.11 2.48
C ARG A 14 4.38 -20.37 3.34
N CYS A 15 4.05 -21.49 2.72
CA CYS A 15 4.52 -22.77 3.25
C CYS A 15 6.05 -22.75 3.17
N VAL A 16 6.72 -22.55 4.31
CA VAL A 16 8.08 -23.05 4.48
C VAL A 16 7.94 -24.58 4.49
N GLY A 17 8.27 -25.23 3.38
CA GLY A 17 8.18 -26.68 3.28
C GLY A 17 9.13 -27.36 4.28
N ASN A 18 8.60 -28.34 5.03
CA ASN A 18 9.22 -29.45 5.78
C ASN A 18 10.51 -29.14 6.59
N ASN A 19 10.70 -29.51 7.85
CA ASN A 19 10.22 -30.71 8.57
C ASN A 19 10.51 -30.60 10.09
N ASN A 20 10.55 -29.38 10.64
CA ASN A 20 10.73 -29.19 12.08
C ASN A 20 9.82 -28.06 12.56
N ALA A 21 8.65 -28.49 13.04
CA ALA A 21 7.77 -27.65 13.82
C ALA A 21 8.55 -27.06 15.00
N ARG A 22 8.81 -25.74 14.97
CA ARG A 22 8.99 -24.80 16.10
C ARG A 22 9.65 -23.46 15.69
N ASP A 23 9.21 -22.82 14.60
CA ASP A 23 9.24 -21.34 14.52
C ASP A 23 8.28 -20.83 13.43
N GLY A 24 7.06 -21.38 13.42
CA GLY A 24 5.98 -21.00 12.49
C GLY A 24 5.29 -19.71 12.92
N ARG A 25 6.02 -18.58 12.95
CA ARG A 25 5.41 -17.28 13.23
C ARG A 25 4.61 -16.79 12.01
N PHE A 26 3.41 -17.31 11.86
CA PHE A 26 2.33 -16.62 11.15
C PHE A 26 1.97 -15.37 11.97
N VAL A 27 2.05 -14.18 11.39
CA VAL A 27 1.61 -12.95 12.06
C VAL A 27 0.08 -12.84 11.98
N VAL A 28 -0.53 -13.31 10.89
CA VAL A 28 -1.99 -13.42 10.67
C VAL A 28 -2.24 -14.58 9.68
N ASP A 29 -3.10 -15.54 10.02
CA ASP A 29 -3.64 -16.52 9.05
C ASP A 29 -5.02 -16.06 8.61
N VAL A 30 -5.05 -15.35 7.48
CA VAL A 30 -6.27 -14.70 6.98
C VAL A 30 -7.38 -15.71 6.68
N VAL A 31 -7.02 -16.93 6.26
CA VAL A 31 -8.02 -17.93 5.87
C VAL A 31 -8.70 -18.50 7.12
N ASP A 32 -7.91 -18.86 8.13
CA ASP A 32 -8.46 -19.40 9.36
C ASP A 32 -9.14 -18.32 10.21
N ASP A 33 -8.62 -17.09 10.21
CA ASP A 33 -9.28 -15.95 10.85
C ASP A 33 -10.62 -15.61 10.17
N CYS A 34 -10.70 -15.59 8.84
CA CYS A 34 -11.97 -15.38 8.14
C CYS A 34 -12.99 -16.47 8.48
N LYS A 35 -12.59 -17.76 8.53
CA LYS A 35 -13.49 -18.85 8.95
C LYS A 35 -13.99 -18.66 10.37
N ARG A 36 -13.08 -18.35 11.31
CA ARG A 36 -13.40 -18.13 12.72
C ARG A 36 -14.32 -16.93 12.93
N MET A 37 -14.14 -15.88 12.14
CA MET A 37 -14.94 -14.65 12.18
C MET A 37 -16.17 -14.69 11.27
N GLN A 38 -16.43 -15.80 10.57
CA GLN A 38 -17.54 -15.94 9.61
C GLN A 38 -17.56 -14.85 8.52
N ILE A 39 -16.38 -14.44 8.06
CA ILE A 39 -16.23 -13.46 6.99
C ILE A 39 -16.22 -14.19 5.64
N GLU A 40 -17.19 -13.90 4.77
CA GLU A 40 -17.32 -14.54 3.45
C GLU A 40 -16.26 -14.08 2.43
N HIS A 41 -15.65 -12.92 2.66
CA HIS A 41 -14.71 -12.30 1.74
C HIS A 41 -13.37 -12.03 2.41
N GLN A 42 -12.27 -12.24 1.66
CA GLN A 42 -10.95 -11.91 2.15
C GLN A 42 -10.79 -10.39 2.30
N PRO A 43 -10.37 -9.89 3.47
CA PRO A 43 -10.11 -8.46 3.65
C PRO A 43 -8.86 -8.02 2.88
N LEU A 44 -8.83 -6.76 2.47
CA LEU A 44 -7.64 -6.11 1.93
C LEU A 44 -6.81 -5.53 3.07
N PHE A 45 -5.50 -5.77 3.05
CA PHE A 45 -4.57 -5.15 3.99
C PHE A 45 -4.13 -3.79 3.46
N VAL A 46 -4.67 -2.75 4.08
CA VAL A 46 -4.44 -1.36 3.65
C VAL A 46 -3.53 -0.65 4.65
N ALA A 47 -2.40 -0.13 4.19
CA ALA A 47 -1.56 0.75 5.00
C ALA A 47 -2.12 2.17 4.99
N ALA A 48 -2.58 2.63 6.16
CA ALA A 48 -3.17 3.95 6.34
C ALA A 48 -2.17 5.10 6.03
N PRO A 49 -2.68 6.30 5.70
CA PRO A 49 -1.83 7.47 5.53
C PRO A 49 -1.25 7.92 6.88
N MET A 50 0.07 8.12 6.91
CA MET A 50 0.79 8.63 8.08
C MET A 50 1.72 9.76 7.66
N VAL A 51 1.46 10.95 8.19
CA VAL A 51 2.28 12.14 7.95
C VAL A 51 3.75 11.83 8.27
N ARG A 52 4.68 12.24 7.39
CA ARG A 52 6.13 11.95 7.43
C ARG A 52 6.56 10.49 7.25
N TYR A 53 5.72 9.50 7.56
CA TYR A 53 6.12 8.09 7.54
C TYR A 53 5.81 7.38 6.23
N SER A 54 4.60 7.53 5.68
CA SER A 54 4.13 6.76 4.51
C SER A 54 4.80 7.17 3.17
N LYS A 55 6.07 7.60 3.20
CA LYS A 55 6.94 7.87 2.05
C LYS A 55 7.36 6.56 1.35
N LEU A 56 7.91 6.69 0.15
CA LEU A 56 8.19 5.56 -0.76
C LEU A 56 8.95 4.38 -0.12
N PRO A 57 10.01 4.58 0.70
CA PRO A 57 10.72 3.46 1.34
C PRO A 57 9.82 2.67 2.31
N PHE A 58 9.01 3.36 3.11
CA PHE A 58 8.09 2.73 4.05
C PHE A 58 6.99 1.97 3.32
N ARG A 59 6.40 2.58 2.27
CA ARG A 59 5.40 1.89 1.42
C ARG A 59 5.98 0.63 0.79
N SER A 60 7.21 0.70 0.30
CA SER A 60 7.92 -0.46 -0.26
C SER A 60 8.11 -1.55 0.79
N LEU A 61 8.48 -1.17 2.02
CA LEU A 61 8.64 -2.11 3.13
C LEU A 61 7.33 -2.82 3.49
N VAL A 62 6.26 -2.08 3.77
CA VAL A 62 4.99 -2.69 4.21
C VAL A 62 4.36 -3.57 3.13
N ARG A 63 4.65 -3.31 1.84
CA ARG A 63 4.27 -4.20 0.74
C ARG A 63 4.97 -5.55 0.79
N LEU A 64 6.25 -5.58 1.17
CA LEU A 64 7.01 -6.83 1.37
C LEU A 64 6.41 -7.65 2.52
N TYR A 65 5.87 -6.97 3.53
CA TYR A 65 5.15 -7.60 4.65
C TYR A 65 3.66 -7.84 4.38
N GLY A 66 3.25 -7.67 3.12
CA GLY A 66 1.97 -8.16 2.64
C GLY A 66 0.95 -7.10 2.27
N ALA A 67 1.10 -5.82 2.65
CA ALA A 67 0.11 -4.78 2.33
C ALA A 67 -0.30 -4.81 0.83
N ASP A 68 -1.61 -4.89 0.59
CA ASP A 68 -2.21 -4.96 -0.73
C ASP A 68 -2.29 -3.55 -1.34
N LEU A 69 -2.71 -2.59 -0.51
CA LEU A 69 -2.92 -1.18 -0.86
C LEU A 69 -2.20 -0.29 0.16
N VAL A 70 -1.63 0.81 -0.30
CA VAL A 70 -0.90 1.74 0.57
C VAL A 70 -1.27 3.19 0.22
N TYR A 71 -1.29 4.05 1.23
CA TYR A 71 -1.45 5.48 1.04
C TYR A 71 -0.10 6.21 1.09
N THR A 72 -0.02 7.36 0.44
CA THR A 72 1.03 8.37 0.69
C THR A 72 0.85 9.02 2.07
N PRO A 73 1.79 9.87 2.54
CA PRO A 73 1.45 10.83 3.58
C PRO A 73 0.31 11.74 3.07
N MET A 74 -0.39 12.40 3.99
CA MET A 74 -1.31 13.49 3.62
C MET A 74 -0.49 14.69 3.11
N ILE A 75 -0.64 15.02 1.83
CA ILE A 75 0.11 16.08 1.15
C ILE A 75 -0.72 17.36 1.14
N ASN A 76 -0.13 18.50 1.51
CA ASN A 76 -0.80 19.80 1.35
C ASN A 76 -0.83 20.21 -0.13
N ALA A 77 -2.02 20.37 -0.72
CA ALA A 77 -2.17 20.65 -2.15
C ALA A 77 -1.54 21.99 -2.57
N ASN A 78 -1.72 23.05 -1.76
CA ASN A 78 -1.17 24.38 -2.06
C ASN A 78 0.37 24.37 -2.13
N ASN A 79 1.04 23.70 -1.18
CA ASN A 79 2.49 23.58 -1.22
C ASN A 79 2.97 22.74 -2.42
N PHE A 80 2.19 21.70 -2.77
CA PHE A 80 2.49 20.78 -3.87
C PHE A 80 2.43 21.43 -5.25
N ILE A 81 1.48 22.34 -5.47
CA ILE A 81 1.35 23.10 -6.72
C ILE A 81 2.39 24.22 -6.81
N THR A 82 2.75 24.83 -5.68
CA THR A 82 3.56 26.06 -5.65
C THR A 82 5.06 25.80 -5.84
N SER A 83 5.60 24.70 -5.31
CA SER A 83 7.05 24.42 -5.34
C SER A 83 7.35 22.98 -5.78
N GLU A 84 8.30 22.85 -6.70
CA GLU A 84 8.82 21.56 -7.15
C GLU A 84 9.65 20.84 -6.07
N GLU A 85 10.37 21.62 -5.26
CA GLU A 85 11.13 21.12 -4.12
C GLU A 85 10.19 20.54 -3.05
N CYS A 86 9.07 21.23 -2.78
CA CYS A 86 8.06 20.70 -1.88
C CYS A 86 7.42 19.42 -2.46
N ARG A 87 7.03 19.45 -3.74
CA ARG A 87 6.45 18.30 -4.42
C ARG A 87 7.35 17.06 -4.37
N SER A 88 8.64 17.21 -4.68
CA SER A 88 9.61 16.10 -4.65
C SER A 88 9.93 15.62 -3.23
N SER A 89 9.83 16.47 -2.22
CA SER A 89 9.99 16.09 -0.80
C SER A 89 8.77 15.32 -0.26
N GLU A 90 7.56 15.74 -0.64
CA GLU A 90 6.30 15.17 -0.16
C GLU A 90 5.90 13.90 -0.92
N PHE A 91 6.18 13.84 -2.23
CA PHE A 91 5.79 12.73 -3.09
C PHE A 91 6.94 12.27 -4.00
N THR A 92 7.23 10.98 -3.88
CA THR A 92 8.06 10.21 -4.81
C THR A 92 7.40 8.85 -5.00
N THR A 93 7.54 8.28 -6.20
CA THR A 93 7.01 6.96 -6.55
C THR A 93 7.98 6.19 -7.46
N ASN A 94 7.72 4.91 -7.72
CA ASN A 94 8.49 4.08 -8.63
C ASN A 94 7.59 3.01 -9.28
N LYS A 95 8.14 2.23 -10.22
CA LYS A 95 7.37 1.22 -10.98
C LYS A 95 6.75 0.11 -10.12
N SER A 96 7.26 -0.12 -8.91
CA SER A 96 6.76 -1.13 -7.96
C SER A 96 5.80 -0.56 -6.91
N ASP A 97 5.60 0.75 -6.89
CA ASP A 97 4.77 1.45 -5.92
C ASP A 97 3.30 1.52 -6.41
N SER A 98 2.76 0.36 -6.75
CA SER A 98 1.37 0.20 -7.19
C SER A 98 0.78 -1.09 -6.62
N PRO A 99 -0.49 -1.10 -6.17
CA PRO A 99 -1.46 0.01 -6.21
C PRO A 99 -1.35 1.00 -5.02
N THR A 100 -1.11 2.29 -5.28
CA THR A 100 -0.88 3.32 -4.25
C THR A 100 -1.90 4.46 -4.39
N ILE A 101 -2.46 4.92 -3.27
CA ILE A 101 -3.41 6.05 -3.22
C ILE A 101 -2.68 7.30 -2.74
N VAL A 102 -2.79 8.38 -3.51
CA VAL A 102 -2.30 9.69 -3.11
C VAL A 102 -3.38 10.44 -2.34
N GLN A 103 -3.04 10.94 -1.15
CA GLN A 103 -3.95 11.72 -0.32
C GLN A 103 -3.53 13.19 -0.30
N PHE A 104 -4.43 14.07 -0.73
CA PHE A 104 -4.27 15.51 -0.60
C PHE A 104 -5.14 16.09 0.52
N ALA A 105 -4.62 17.12 1.18
CA ALA A 105 -5.37 18.06 2.00
C ALA A 105 -5.50 19.39 1.25
N SER A 106 -6.74 19.82 1.03
CA SER A 106 -7.08 21.10 0.44
C SER A 106 -8.47 21.53 0.92
N ASN A 107 -8.70 22.83 0.97
CA ASN A 107 -9.99 23.47 1.18
C ASN A 107 -10.57 24.07 -0.11
N GLU A 108 -9.82 24.07 -1.21
CA GLU A 108 -10.22 24.68 -2.49
C GLU A 108 -10.26 23.61 -3.60
N PRO A 109 -11.38 23.44 -4.31
CA PRO A 109 -11.53 22.38 -5.31
C PRO A 109 -10.59 22.55 -6.51
N VAL A 110 -10.27 23.80 -6.87
CA VAL A 110 -9.38 24.13 -7.99
C VAL A 110 -7.94 23.72 -7.66
N GLU A 111 -7.47 24.00 -6.44
CA GLU A 111 -6.13 23.56 -5.98
C GLU A 111 -6.04 22.04 -5.92
N PHE A 112 -7.07 21.37 -5.41
CA PHE A 112 -7.13 19.92 -5.35
C PHE A 112 -7.04 19.27 -6.74
N ALA A 113 -7.78 19.80 -7.71
CA ALA A 113 -7.74 19.34 -9.09
C ALA A 113 -6.35 19.55 -9.73
N ALA A 114 -5.75 20.74 -9.55
CA ALA A 114 -4.42 21.05 -10.07
C ALA A 114 -3.33 20.14 -9.46
N ALA A 115 -3.38 19.90 -8.15
CA ALA A 115 -2.46 18.98 -7.47
C ALA A 115 -2.61 17.53 -7.96
N THR A 116 -3.85 17.09 -8.22
CA THR A 116 -4.13 15.75 -8.76
C THR A 116 -3.57 15.60 -10.18
N GLU A 117 -3.69 16.63 -11.02
CA GLU A 117 -3.14 16.60 -12.38
C GLU A 117 -1.60 16.44 -12.38
N LEU A 118 -0.91 17.03 -11.42
CA LEU A 118 0.55 16.90 -11.25
C LEU A 118 0.99 15.48 -10.82
N VAL A 119 0.09 14.64 -10.31
CA VAL A 119 0.36 13.25 -9.94
C VAL A 119 0.08 12.28 -11.08
N TYR A 120 -0.91 12.57 -11.92
CA TYR A 120 -1.33 11.69 -13.01
C TYR A 120 -0.36 11.70 -14.21
N ARG A 121 0.33 12.82 -14.42
CA ARG A 121 1.30 13.00 -15.51
C ARG A 121 2.57 12.19 -15.29
#